data_AF-A0A915ZMJ5-F1
#
_entry.id   AF-A0A915ZMJ5-F1
#
_cell.length_a   1.000
_cell.length_b   1.000
_cell.length_c   1.000
_cell.angle_alpha   90.00
_cell.angle_beta   90.00
_cell.angle_gamma   90.00
#
_symmetry.space_group_name_H-M   'P 1'
#
loop_
_entity.id
_entity.type
_entity.pdbx_description
1 polymer ?
#
loop_
_entity_poly.entity_id
_entity_poly.type
_entity_poly.pdbx_seq_one_letter_code
_entity_poly.pdbx_strand_id
1 'polypeptide(L)'
;MPNTKIAPRQCSIFVWLQSQDYEFASIVDNLCLRRLLESRPKSMVGLTFLFPKDKKFHEELKEKVFNDFGSEAEEAVKMIKSLIIPDLLRTSADFSQREVGNILNVPFVVEKIEDSKVILEGGVELSPAKDFRPLPADANLAVWYVNKGRPPTEGEGYKKPRRVRQRTSKKMGGSNYNPTKSMHRINITTSVEREYATTIDYANSFSQNNPYLNTVVGLLTFLKNNHTPEYEKILPVIDYDPLVTYYLLMEPYKTRGEFLIEDNVLFGDGKWNGSRNANSTLSDFKAFFQAFDQSTADMNSQTDQKSYVFVRNSSLLSHMEGIRTDLNDPYYGLNIPDKVISFYTQLSNSNSIENMGPVFPDSTYKGLAGLKKLWQDEFRFWAHYAHQSILNEKNTNEMPNARSQAFYEMVSCIRTNWLGNNYDNERFITKKNTYVRNVAPNLDLQFLLTFVCSSDFLYIPRPPSVMQSIAEGKKPADLHQTDLYAFTQIKYY
;
A
#
# COMPACT_ATOMS: atom_id res chain seq x y z
N MET A 1 -22.96 22.56 -9.69
CA MET A 1 -22.39 21.30 -10.25
C MET A 1 -21.06 21.63 -10.90
N PRO A 2 -19.94 20.99 -10.55
CA PRO A 2 -18.68 21.26 -11.22
C PRO A 2 -18.79 20.73 -12.66
N ASN A 3 -18.65 21.65 -13.60
CA ASN A 3 -18.75 21.48 -15.04
C ASN A 3 -17.51 20.72 -15.53
N THR A 4 -17.45 19.41 -15.27
CA THR A 4 -16.31 18.58 -15.65
C THR A 4 -16.46 18.17 -17.13
N LYS A 5 -15.62 18.76 -17.99
CA LYS A 5 -15.47 18.30 -19.38
C LYS A 5 -15.07 16.83 -19.35
N ILE A 6 -15.97 15.95 -19.81
CA ILE A 6 -15.74 14.51 -19.83
C ILE A 6 -14.76 14.19 -20.96
N ALA A 7 -13.71 13.42 -20.66
CA ALA A 7 -12.83 12.90 -21.70
C ALA A 7 -13.64 12.00 -22.66
N PRO A 8 -13.44 12.11 -23.99
CA PRO A 8 -14.21 11.37 -24.98
C PRO A 8 -14.02 9.85 -24.92
N ARG A 9 -13.04 9.38 -24.14
CA ARG A 9 -12.82 7.98 -23.81
C ARG A 9 -12.45 7.85 -22.33
N GLN A 10 -12.94 6.79 -21.68
CA GLN A 10 -12.76 6.56 -20.26
C GLN A 10 -11.86 5.34 -19.99
N CYS A 11 -10.99 5.43 -18.98
CA CYS A 11 -10.11 4.33 -18.57
C CYS A 11 -10.80 3.30 -17.66
N SER A 12 -11.94 3.64 -17.06
CA SER A 12 -12.73 2.73 -16.22
C SER A 12 -14.22 3.07 -16.26
N ILE A 13 -15.06 2.12 -15.84
CA ILE A 13 -16.50 2.35 -15.68
C ILE A 13 -16.76 3.35 -14.55
N PHE A 14 -15.94 3.34 -13.50
CA PHE A 14 -16.06 4.28 -12.38
C PHE A 14 -15.90 5.74 -12.80
N VAL A 15 -14.92 6.06 -13.66
CA VAL A 15 -14.71 7.42 -14.19
C VAL A 15 -15.91 7.87 -15.02
N TRP A 16 -16.51 6.97 -15.80
CA TRP A 16 -17.75 7.27 -16.51
C TRP A 16 -18.92 7.46 -15.54
N LEU A 17 -19.06 6.60 -14.54
CA LEU A 17 -20.11 6.70 -13.52
C LEU A 17 -20.05 8.05 -12.80
N GLN A 18 -18.87 8.51 -12.37
CA GLN A 18 -18.70 9.83 -11.75
C GLN A 18 -19.21 10.98 -12.63
N SER A 19 -19.13 10.84 -13.94
CA SER A 19 -19.62 11.85 -14.89
C SER A 19 -21.13 11.79 -15.15
N GLN A 20 -21.75 10.63 -14.95
CA GLN A 20 -23.19 10.45 -15.12
C GLN A 20 -23.95 10.75 -13.84
N ASP A 21 -23.41 10.27 -12.72
CA ASP A 21 -23.99 10.37 -11.39
C ASP A 21 -22.88 10.31 -10.34
N TYR A 22 -22.46 11.50 -9.92
CA TYR A 22 -21.42 11.68 -8.91
C TYR A 22 -21.82 11.09 -7.55
N GLU A 23 -23.10 11.18 -7.20
CA GLU A 23 -23.60 10.72 -5.90
C GLU A 23 -23.60 9.19 -5.86
N PHE A 24 -24.05 8.53 -6.92
CA PHE A 24 -23.92 7.08 -7.03
C PHE A 24 -22.45 6.63 -7.07
N ALA A 25 -21.58 7.35 -7.77
CA ALA A 25 -20.15 7.05 -7.74
C ALA A 25 -19.55 7.17 -6.32
N SER A 26 -19.96 8.19 -5.55
CA SER A 26 -19.55 8.37 -4.15
C SER A 26 -20.01 7.20 -3.27
N ILE A 27 -21.25 6.74 -3.43
CA ILE A 27 -21.76 5.55 -2.74
C ILE A 27 -20.90 4.30 -3.06
N VAL A 28 -20.56 4.09 -4.33
CA VAL A 28 -19.72 2.95 -4.75
C VAL A 28 -18.32 3.00 -4.11
N ASP A 29 -17.74 4.19 -3.98
CA ASP A 29 -16.42 4.37 -3.37
C ASP A 29 -16.48 4.17 -1.85
N ASN A 30 -17.47 4.76 -1.17
CA ASN A 30 -17.70 4.62 0.28
C ASN A 30 -17.97 3.16 0.69
N LEU A 31 -18.63 2.38 -0.15
CA LEU A 31 -18.85 0.94 0.06
C LEU A 31 -17.67 0.05 -0.36
N CYS A 32 -16.52 0.64 -0.73
CA CYS A 32 -15.31 -0.07 -1.18
C CYS A 32 -15.55 -0.96 -2.42
N LEU A 33 -16.52 -0.62 -3.28
CA LEU A 33 -16.88 -1.41 -4.46
C LEU A 33 -16.21 -0.90 -5.74
N ARG A 34 -15.48 0.22 -5.69
CA ARG A 34 -14.78 0.83 -6.84
C ARG A 34 -13.95 -0.17 -7.65
N ARG A 35 -13.18 -1.05 -6.99
CA ARG A 35 -12.34 -2.07 -7.64
C ARG A 35 -13.14 -3.08 -8.49
N LEU A 36 -14.45 -3.20 -8.26
CA LEU A 36 -15.32 -4.03 -9.09
C LEU A 36 -15.64 -3.39 -10.45
N LEU A 37 -15.50 -2.07 -10.58
CA LEU A 37 -15.75 -1.29 -11.80
C LEU A 37 -14.47 -0.93 -12.58
N GLU A 38 -13.32 -1.44 -12.14
CA GLU A 38 -12.03 -1.21 -12.77
C GLU A 38 -11.69 -2.27 -13.83
N SER A 39 -10.94 -1.83 -14.84
CA SER A 39 -10.36 -2.71 -15.85
C SER A 39 -9.46 -3.76 -15.19
N ARG A 40 -9.73 -5.03 -15.45
CA ARG A 40 -8.94 -6.16 -14.94
C ARG A 40 -7.93 -6.61 -16.01
N PRO A 41 -6.84 -7.32 -15.63
CA PRO A 41 -5.79 -7.73 -16.57
C PRO A 41 -6.37 -8.40 -17.82
N LYS A 42 -5.68 -8.25 -18.96
CA LYS A 42 -6.07 -8.79 -20.29
C LYS A 42 -6.41 -10.30 -20.35
N SER A 43 -6.16 -11.04 -19.26
CA SER A 43 -6.49 -12.47 -19.10
C SER A 43 -7.91 -12.74 -18.59
N MET A 44 -8.71 -11.71 -18.28
CA MET A 44 -10.14 -11.85 -17.95
C MET A 44 -11.05 -11.57 -19.16
N VAL A 45 -12.21 -12.24 -19.19
CA VAL A 45 -13.19 -12.21 -20.29
C VAL A 45 -13.77 -10.79 -20.52
N GLY A 46 -13.80 -9.98 -19.47
CA GLY A 46 -14.16 -8.56 -19.47
C GLY A 46 -15.19 -8.25 -18.39
N LEU A 47 -15.74 -7.04 -18.41
CA LEU A 47 -16.67 -6.52 -17.40
C LEU A 47 -17.76 -5.71 -18.06
N THR A 48 -19.01 -5.96 -17.68
CA THR A 48 -20.16 -5.17 -18.11
C THR A 48 -20.89 -4.63 -16.89
N PHE A 49 -21.17 -3.33 -16.88
CA PHE A 49 -21.93 -2.68 -15.82
C PHE A 49 -23.31 -2.25 -16.31
N LEU A 50 -24.33 -2.46 -15.47
CA LEU A 50 -25.70 -2.07 -15.71
C LEU A 50 -26.01 -0.78 -14.93
N PHE A 51 -26.14 0.35 -15.61
CA PHE A 51 -26.50 1.63 -15.00
C PHE A 51 -28.02 1.82 -14.95
N PRO A 52 -28.66 1.87 -13.76
CA PRO A 52 -30.09 2.13 -13.65
C PRO A 52 -30.43 3.57 -14.02
N LYS A 53 -31.44 3.78 -14.87
CA LYS A 53 -31.97 5.13 -15.15
C LYS A 53 -33.08 5.56 -14.21
N ASP A 54 -33.64 4.62 -13.45
CA ASP A 54 -34.73 4.90 -12.52
C ASP A 54 -34.20 5.69 -11.32
N LYS A 55 -34.68 6.92 -11.16
CA LYS A 55 -34.32 7.79 -10.02
C LYS A 55 -34.68 7.18 -8.68
N LYS A 56 -35.77 6.40 -8.61
CA LYS A 56 -36.18 5.74 -7.35
C LYS A 56 -35.14 4.73 -6.87
N PHE A 57 -34.45 4.07 -7.79
CA PHE A 57 -33.34 3.17 -7.44
C PHE A 57 -32.20 3.94 -6.77
N HIS A 58 -31.88 5.12 -7.31
CA HIS A 58 -30.77 5.95 -6.81
C HIS A 58 -31.09 6.53 -5.44
N GLU A 59 -32.33 6.99 -5.25
CA GLU A 59 -32.84 7.49 -3.96
C GLU A 59 -32.84 6.37 -2.90
N GLU A 60 -33.35 5.19 -3.21
CA GLU A 60 -33.32 4.03 -2.31
C GLU A 60 -31.89 3.62 -1.94
N LEU A 61 -30.98 3.61 -2.92
CA LEU A 61 -29.58 3.29 -2.67
C LEU A 61 -28.93 4.31 -1.74
N LYS A 62 -29.25 5.60 -1.90
CA LYS A 62 -28.77 6.68 -1.04
C LYS A 62 -29.33 6.52 0.38
N GLU A 63 -30.63 6.28 0.51
CA GLU A 63 -31.27 6.07 1.82
C GLU A 63 -30.64 4.91 2.58
N LYS A 64 -30.48 3.76 1.94
CA LYS A 64 -29.88 2.55 2.54
C LYS A 64 -28.42 2.71 2.97
N VAL A 65 -27.72 3.71 2.44
CA VAL A 65 -26.29 3.95 2.73
C VAL A 65 -26.08 5.06 3.75
N PHE A 66 -26.92 6.09 3.73
CA PHE A 66 -26.71 7.29 4.55
C PHE A 66 -27.69 7.46 5.71
N ASN A 67 -28.80 6.72 5.75
CA ASN A 67 -29.82 6.90 6.80
C ASN A 67 -29.85 5.80 7.88
N ASP A 68 -29.07 4.71 7.78
CA ASP A 68 -29.03 3.67 8.82
C ASP A 68 -27.67 2.92 8.91
N PHE A 69 -27.23 2.60 10.14
CA PHE A 69 -25.99 1.86 10.41
C PHE A 69 -26.30 0.38 10.71
N GLY A 70 -26.37 -0.46 9.68
CA GLY A 70 -26.68 -1.89 9.84
C GLY A 70 -26.90 -2.67 8.53
N SER A 71 -27.80 -3.66 8.57
CA SER A 71 -28.12 -4.61 7.47
C SER A 71 -28.51 -3.96 6.14
N GLU A 72 -28.98 -2.70 6.15
CA GLU A 72 -29.35 -1.97 4.95
C GLU A 72 -28.15 -1.63 4.04
N ALA A 73 -26.97 -1.41 4.63
CA ALA A 73 -25.75 -1.21 3.86
C ALA A 73 -25.33 -2.49 3.12
N GLU A 74 -25.57 -3.66 3.71
CA GLU A 74 -25.32 -4.94 3.03
C GLU A 74 -26.30 -5.17 1.86
N GLU A 75 -27.54 -4.72 2.00
CA GLU A 75 -28.52 -4.71 0.90
C GLU A 75 -28.08 -3.77 -0.23
N ALA A 76 -27.60 -2.57 0.09
CA ALA A 76 -27.04 -1.65 -0.89
C ALA A 76 -25.85 -2.28 -1.64
N VAL A 77 -24.97 -2.99 -0.92
CA VAL A 77 -23.87 -3.75 -1.54
C VAL A 77 -24.40 -4.85 -2.46
N LYS A 78 -25.47 -5.58 -2.09
CA LYS A 78 -26.11 -6.58 -2.97
C LYS A 78 -26.71 -5.93 -4.20
N MET A 79 -27.41 -4.80 -4.05
CA MET A 79 -28.00 -4.03 -5.15
C MET A 79 -26.92 -3.60 -6.15
N ILE A 80 -25.79 -3.07 -5.68
CA ILE A 80 -24.69 -2.66 -6.58
C ILE A 80 -24.05 -3.88 -7.26
N LYS A 81 -23.84 -4.97 -6.52
CA LYS A 81 -23.26 -6.19 -7.09
C LYS A 81 -24.17 -6.83 -8.15
N SER A 82 -25.49 -6.73 -8.03
CA SER A 82 -26.40 -7.27 -9.06
C SER A 82 -26.30 -6.54 -10.40
N LEU A 83 -25.77 -5.31 -10.41
CA LEU A 83 -25.51 -4.51 -11.61
C LEU A 83 -24.22 -4.89 -12.35
N ILE A 84 -23.40 -5.79 -11.80
CA ILE A 84 -22.08 -6.11 -12.33
C ILE A 84 -22.07 -7.49 -12.96
N ILE A 85 -21.81 -7.56 -14.26
CA ILE A 85 -21.65 -8.80 -15.01
C ILE A 85 -20.15 -9.05 -15.20
N PRO A 86 -19.59 -10.17 -14.70
CA PRO A 86 -18.17 -10.50 -14.84
C PRO A 86 -17.85 -11.06 -16.24
N ASP A 87 -18.36 -10.40 -17.27
CA ASP A 87 -18.25 -10.78 -18.68
C ASP A 87 -18.34 -9.55 -19.59
N LEU A 88 -17.87 -9.67 -20.83
CA LEU A 88 -17.95 -8.62 -21.84
C LEU A 88 -19.16 -8.81 -22.75
N LEU A 89 -20.14 -7.92 -22.63
CA LEU A 89 -21.34 -7.87 -23.47
C LEU A 89 -21.39 -6.51 -24.14
N ARG A 90 -21.02 -6.43 -25.42
CA ARG A 90 -20.98 -5.18 -26.19
C ARG A 90 -22.25 -4.97 -27.01
N THR A 91 -22.89 -6.06 -27.40
CA THR A 91 -24.05 -6.08 -28.30
C THR A 91 -25.16 -6.92 -27.70
N SER A 92 -26.39 -6.71 -28.16
CA SER A 92 -27.55 -7.48 -27.68
C SER A 92 -27.42 -8.97 -28.00
N ALA A 93 -26.76 -9.31 -29.12
CA ALA A 93 -26.45 -10.68 -29.50
C ALA A 93 -25.59 -11.43 -28.47
N ASP A 94 -24.71 -10.74 -27.74
CA ASP A 94 -23.81 -11.36 -26.76
C ASP A 94 -24.58 -12.06 -25.61
N PHE A 95 -25.80 -11.60 -25.32
CA PHE A 95 -26.68 -12.18 -24.29
C PHE A 95 -27.26 -13.54 -24.67
N SER A 96 -27.23 -13.93 -25.95
CA SER A 96 -27.70 -15.26 -26.41
C SER A 96 -26.60 -16.30 -26.55
N GLN A 97 -25.34 -15.88 -26.60
CA GLN A 97 -24.23 -16.78 -26.95
C GLN A 97 -23.82 -17.71 -25.81
N ARG A 98 -24.16 -17.35 -24.57
CA ARG A 98 -23.77 -18.07 -23.35
C ARG A 98 -24.69 -17.69 -22.19
N GLU A 99 -24.62 -18.49 -21.14
CA GLU A 99 -25.25 -18.17 -19.86
C GLU A 99 -24.60 -16.90 -19.29
N VAL A 100 -25.43 -15.89 -19.02
CA VAL A 100 -25.01 -14.60 -18.47
C VAL A 100 -25.62 -14.46 -17.08
N GLY A 101 -24.88 -13.86 -16.16
CA GLY A 101 -25.42 -13.50 -14.85
C GLY A 101 -24.50 -12.54 -14.11
N ASN A 102 -24.97 -12.02 -13.00
CA ASN A 102 -24.24 -11.01 -12.23
C ASN A 102 -23.12 -11.60 -11.34
N ILE A 103 -22.38 -10.74 -10.65
CA ILE A 103 -21.25 -11.17 -9.81
C ILE A 103 -21.69 -11.97 -8.58
N LEU A 104 -22.98 -11.88 -8.20
CA LEU A 104 -23.62 -12.67 -7.14
C LEU A 104 -23.92 -14.12 -7.55
N ASN A 105 -23.61 -14.50 -8.80
CA ASN A 105 -23.97 -15.79 -9.43
C ASN A 105 -25.44 -15.93 -9.82
N VAL A 106 -26.22 -14.86 -9.88
CA VAL A 106 -27.62 -14.97 -10.31
C VAL A 106 -27.70 -14.84 -11.83
N PRO A 107 -28.29 -15.82 -12.55
CA PRO A 107 -28.43 -15.80 -13.99
C PRO A 107 -29.41 -14.72 -14.44
N PHE A 108 -29.17 -14.22 -15.66
CA PHE A 108 -30.11 -13.41 -16.41
C PHE A 108 -30.76 -14.27 -17.47
N VAL A 109 -32.04 -14.58 -17.27
CA VAL A 109 -32.85 -15.30 -18.25
C VAL A 109 -33.33 -14.29 -19.28
N VAL A 110 -32.94 -14.49 -20.55
CA VAL A 110 -33.28 -13.58 -21.64
C VAL A 110 -34.64 -13.99 -22.23
N GLU A 111 -35.61 -13.10 -22.14
CA GLU A 111 -36.94 -13.30 -22.71
C GLU A 111 -36.97 -12.90 -24.20
N LYS A 112 -36.33 -11.77 -24.53
CA LYS A 112 -36.32 -11.24 -25.90
C LYS A 112 -35.03 -10.45 -26.21
N ILE A 113 -34.49 -10.63 -27.41
CA ILE A 113 -33.37 -9.86 -27.95
C ILE A 113 -33.85 -9.08 -29.18
N GLU A 114 -33.53 -7.80 -29.21
CA GLU A 114 -33.75 -6.89 -30.33
C GLU A 114 -32.39 -6.22 -30.71
N ASP A 115 -32.34 -5.53 -31.85
CA ASP A 115 -31.08 -4.99 -32.40
C ASP A 115 -30.32 -4.05 -31.44
N SER A 116 -31.03 -3.32 -30.58
CA SER A 116 -30.43 -2.40 -29.61
C SER A 116 -30.99 -2.53 -28.19
N LYS A 117 -31.69 -3.63 -27.90
CA LYS A 117 -32.38 -3.84 -26.64
C LYS A 117 -32.38 -5.31 -26.24
N VAL A 118 -32.29 -5.60 -24.95
CA VAL A 118 -32.46 -6.94 -24.38
C VAL A 118 -33.52 -6.86 -23.29
N ILE A 119 -34.47 -7.79 -23.30
CA ILE A 119 -35.51 -7.92 -22.28
C ILE A 119 -35.23 -9.21 -21.53
N LEU A 120 -35.02 -9.10 -20.22
CA LEU A 120 -34.87 -10.23 -19.33
C LEU A 120 -36.21 -10.57 -18.68
N GLU A 121 -36.32 -11.81 -18.21
CA GLU A 121 -37.43 -12.27 -17.39
C GLU A 121 -37.65 -11.32 -16.19
N GLY A 122 -38.92 -11.12 -15.82
CA GLY A 122 -39.31 -10.08 -14.84
C GLY A 122 -39.39 -8.67 -15.44
N GLY A 123 -39.27 -8.53 -16.76
CA GLY A 123 -39.51 -7.26 -17.47
C GLY A 123 -38.36 -6.26 -17.37
N VAL A 124 -37.13 -6.73 -17.13
CA VAL A 124 -35.94 -5.87 -17.07
C VAL A 124 -35.50 -5.52 -18.48
N GLU A 125 -35.45 -4.24 -18.81
CA GLU A 125 -35.11 -3.76 -20.15
C GLU A 125 -33.72 -3.13 -20.17
N LEU A 126 -32.82 -3.67 -21.00
CA LEU A 126 -31.44 -3.23 -21.14
C LEU A 126 -31.19 -2.62 -22.52
N SER A 127 -30.39 -1.55 -22.60
CA SER A 127 -29.88 -1.00 -23.87
C SER A 127 -28.42 -0.56 -23.76
N PRO A 128 -27.58 -0.65 -24.82
CA PRO A 128 -26.19 -0.22 -24.75
C PRO A 128 -26.03 1.27 -24.39
N ALA A 129 -25.07 1.61 -23.54
CA ALA A 129 -24.71 3.00 -23.25
C ALA A 129 -23.73 3.53 -24.31
N LYS A 130 -24.25 4.27 -25.30
CA LYS A 130 -23.47 4.77 -26.47
C LYS A 130 -22.45 5.86 -26.12
N ASP A 131 -22.60 6.45 -24.95
CA ASP A 131 -21.79 7.51 -24.35
C ASP A 131 -20.59 6.95 -23.55
N PHE A 132 -20.59 5.65 -23.24
CA PHE A 132 -19.41 4.97 -22.68
C PHE A 132 -18.47 4.50 -23.80
N ARG A 133 -17.23 4.96 -23.79
CA ARG A 133 -16.20 4.60 -24.77
C ARG A 133 -14.89 4.26 -24.07
N PRO A 134 -14.59 2.97 -23.83
CA PRO A 134 -13.37 2.60 -23.13
C PRO A 134 -12.11 2.98 -23.93
N LEU A 135 -11.00 3.22 -23.24
CA LEU A 135 -9.69 3.32 -23.87
C LEU A 135 -9.32 2.00 -24.58
N PRO A 136 -8.49 2.02 -25.65
CA PRO A 136 -8.08 0.80 -26.34
C PRO A 136 -7.39 -0.24 -25.44
N ALA A 137 -6.67 0.22 -24.42
CA ALA A 137 -6.03 -0.65 -23.43
C ALA A 137 -7.06 -1.38 -22.54
N ASP A 138 -8.25 -0.81 -22.38
CA ASP A 138 -9.36 -1.24 -21.52
C ASP A 138 -10.59 -1.65 -22.35
N ALA A 139 -10.36 -2.12 -23.58
CA ALA A 139 -11.43 -2.52 -24.50
C ALA A 139 -12.32 -3.65 -23.94
N ASN A 140 -11.96 -4.27 -22.83
CA ASN A 140 -12.72 -5.31 -22.14
C ASN A 140 -13.79 -4.78 -21.17
N LEU A 141 -14.21 -3.51 -21.31
CA LEU A 141 -15.29 -2.89 -20.55
C LEU A 141 -16.52 -2.60 -21.41
N ALA A 142 -17.71 -2.75 -20.85
CA ALA A 142 -18.97 -2.33 -21.46
C ALA A 142 -19.93 -1.76 -20.41
N VAL A 143 -20.84 -0.90 -20.85
CA VAL A 143 -21.90 -0.34 -20.02
C VAL A 143 -23.24 -0.44 -20.75
N TRP A 144 -24.28 -0.82 -20.02
CA TRP A 144 -25.66 -0.87 -20.48
C TRP A 144 -26.54 -0.06 -19.54
N TYR A 145 -27.57 0.57 -20.07
CA TYR A 145 -28.63 1.18 -19.27
C TYR A 145 -29.69 0.15 -18.92
N VAL A 146 -30.13 0.14 -17.66
CA VAL A 146 -31.37 -0.49 -17.23
C VAL A 146 -32.47 0.56 -17.36
N ASN A 147 -33.28 0.46 -18.42
CA ASN A 147 -34.34 1.40 -18.71
C ASN A 147 -35.61 1.11 -17.90
N LYS A 148 -35.83 -0.17 -17.53
CA LYS A 148 -36.99 -0.63 -16.75
C LYS A 148 -36.61 -1.88 -15.95
N GLY A 149 -37.26 -2.08 -14.80
CA GLY A 149 -37.07 -3.25 -13.95
C GLY A 149 -35.79 -3.19 -13.11
N ARG A 150 -35.50 -4.26 -12.36
CA ARG A 150 -34.30 -4.38 -11.52
C ARG A 150 -33.60 -5.71 -11.79
N PRO A 151 -32.26 -5.72 -11.95
CA PRO A 151 -31.52 -6.98 -12.03
C PRO A 151 -31.72 -7.81 -10.76
N PRO A 152 -31.91 -9.13 -10.89
CA PRO A 152 -32.18 -10.01 -9.75
C PRO A 152 -31.00 -10.07 -8.79
N THR A 153 -31.29 -10.03 -7.49
CA THR A 153 -30.30 -10.12 -6.39
C THR A 153 -30.19 -11.53 -5.81
N GLU A 154 -31.17 -12.39 -6.07
CA GLU A 154 -31.29 -13.75 -5.57
C GLU A 154 -31.76 -14.70 -6.69
N GLY A 155 -31.35 -15.96 -6.62
CA GLY A 155 -31.69 -17.00 -7.60
C GLY A 155 -30.69 -18.16 -7.57
N GLU A 156 -30.99 -19.24 -8.32
CA GLU A 156 -30.07 -20.37 -8.47
C GLU A 156 -28.77 -19.95 -9.16
N GLY A 157 -27.65 -20.59 -8.82
CA GLY A 157 -26.33 -20.20 -9.31
C GLY A 157 -26.07 -20.56 -10.77
N TYR A 158 -25.55 -19.62 -11.56
CA TYR A 158 -25.12 -19.87 -12.95
C TYR A 158 -23.63 -20.21 -13.08
N LYS A 159 -23.22 -20.83 -14.19
CA LYS A 159 -21.81 -21.19 -14.42
C LYS A 159 -21.02 -20.00 -14.98
N LYS A 160 -20.24 -19.32 -14.13
CA LYS A 160 -19.38 -18.20 -14.55
C LYS A 160 -18.45 -18.55 -15.73
N PRO A 161 -18.14 -17.58 -16.61
CA PRO A 161 -17.16 -17.76 -17.67
C PRO A 161 -15.82 -18.24 -17.12
N ARG A 162 -15.28 -19.32 -17.71
CA ARG A 162 -13.96 -19.84 -17.33
C ARG A 162 -12.92 -18.78 -17.68
N ARG A 163 -12.15 -18.31 -16.69
CA ARG A 163 -11.00 -17.42 -16.95
C ARG A 163 -10.13 -18.06 -18.01
N VAL A 164 -9.83 -17.35 -19.09
CA VAL A 164 -8.91 -17.81 -20.13
C VAL A 164 -7.54 -17.91 -19.48
N ARG A 165 -7.16 -19.12 -19.03
CA ARG A 165 -5.76 -19.43 -18.74
C ARG A 165 -5.03 -19.24 -20.05
N GLN A 166 -4.23 -18.17 -20.16
CA GLN A 166 -3.29 -18.03 -21.26
C GLN A 166 -2.52 -19.36 -21.37
N ARG A 167 -2.66 -20.03 -22.52
CA ARG A 167 -1.70 -21.04 -22.95
C ARG A 167 -0.37 -20.31 -23.04
N THR A 168 0.43 -20.41 -21.99
CA THR A 168 1.82 -20.00 -22.03
C THR A 168 2.51 -20.88 -23.06
N SER A 169 2.86 -20.27 -24.19
CA SER A 169 3.84 -20.80 -25.12
C SER A 169 5.05 -21.32 -24.35
N LYS A 170 5.48 -22.54 -24.70
CA LYS A 170 6.65 -23.28 -24.19
C LYS A 170 7.58 -22.43 -23.32
N LYS A 171 7.52 -22.67 -22.00
CA LYS A 171 8.55 -22.23 -21.06
C LYS A 171 9.85 -22.95 -21.40
N MET A 172 10.79 -22.23 -22.01
CA MET A 172 12.19 -22.40 -21.64
C MET A 172 12.37 -21.85 -20.21
N GLY A 173 13.26 -22.49 -19.46
CA GLY A 173 13.32 -22.49 -17.99
C GLY A 173 13.09 -21.15 -17.28
N GLY A 174 12.35 -21.21 -16.18
CA GLY A 174 12.09 -20.05 -15.34
C GLY A 174 11.10 -20.34 -14.22
N SER A 175 11.68 -20.65 -13.05
CA SER A 175 11.23 -20.51 -11.65
C SER A 175 9.77 -20.82 -11.28
N ASN A 176 9.63 -21.61 -10.21
CA ASN A 176 8.40 -22.03 -9.55
C ASN A 176 7.62 -20.83 -8.98
N TYR A 177 6.69 -20.28 -9.77
CA TYR A 177 5.66 -19.37 -9.28
C TYR A 177 4.59 -20.16 -8.52
N ASN A 178 4.46 -19.93 -7.20
CA ASN A 178 3.43 -20.53 -6.35
C ASN A 178 2.52 -19.43 -5.78
N PRO A 179 1.29 -19.24 -6.29
CA PRO A 179 0.38 -18.14 -5.90
C PRO A 179 -0.17 -18.23 -4.47
N THR A 180 0.14 -19.28 -3.71
CA THR A 180 -0.25 -19.46 -2.30
C THR A 180 0.61 -18.66 -1.32
N LYS A 181 1.85 -18.33 -1.69
CA LYS A 181 2.85 -17.71 -0.80
C LYS A 181 2.51 -16.27 -0.35
N SER A 182 2.07 -15.43 -1.29
CA SER A 182 1.71 -14.03 -1.01
C SER A 182 0.40 -13.86 -0.22
N MET A 183 -0.48 -14.86 -0.20
CA MET A 183 -1.77 -14.78 0.50
C MET A 183 -1.62 -14.69 2.02
N HIS A 184 -0.64 -15.38 2.62
CA HIS A 184 -0.46 -15.37 4.08
C HIS A 184 -0.05 -13.99 4.61
N ARG A 185 0.92 -13.34 3.95
CA ARG A 185 1.34 -11.97 4.29
C ARG A 185 0.17 -11.00 4.19
N ILE A 186 -0.54 -11.00 3.07
CA ILE A 186 -1.70 -10.13 2.84
C ILE A 186 -2.79 -10.36 3.88
N ASN A 187 -3.09 -11.61 4.25
CA ASN A 187 -4.14 -11.92 5.22
C ASN A 187 -3.80 -11.38 6.62
N ILE A 188 -2.56 -11.60 7.09
CA ILE A 188 -2.11 -11.06 8.38
C ILE A 188 -2.11 -9.54 8.34
N THR A 189 -1.59 -8.94 7.27
CA THR A 189 -1.57 -7.48 7.09
C THR A 189 -2.96 -6.87 7.06
N THR A 190 -3.89 -7.45 6.32
CA THR A 190 -5.28 -6.95 6.26
C THR A 190 -5.96 -7.02 7.63
N SER A 191 -5.62 -8.04 8.44
CA SER A 191 -6.09 -8.14 9.83
C SER A 191 -5.49 -7.04 10.72
N VAL A 192 -4.17 -6.83 10.65
CA VAL A 192 -3.48 -5.76 11.40
C VAL A 192 -4.00 -4.38 11.00
N GLU A 193 -4.15 -4.11 9.71
CA GLU A 193 -4.68 -2.84 9.18
C GLU A 193 -6.12 -2.57 9.65
N ARG A 194 -6.99 -3.59 9.60
CA ARG A 194 -8.37 -3.45 10.07
C ARG A 194 -8.41 -3.12 11.55
N GLU A 195 -7.64 -3.84 12.36
CA GLU A 195 -7.58 -3.59 13.80
C GLU A 195 -7.02 -2.19 14.11
N TYR A 196 -5.99 -1.76 13.37
CA TYR A 196 -5.39 -0.45 13.55
C TYR A 196 -6.37 0.68 13.23
N ALA A 197 -7.10 0.56 12.11
CA ALA A 197 -8.16 1.51 11.78
C ALA A 197 -9.22 1.55 12.90
N THR A 198 -9.64 0.40 13.42
CA THR A 198 -10.62 0.41 14.52
C THR A 198 -10.10 0.99 15.83
N THR A 199 -8.80 1.06 16.07
CA THR A 199 -8.24 1.57 17.34
C THR A 199 -7.77 3.01 17.27
N ILE A 200 -7.31 3.52 16.11
CA ILE A 200 -6.71 4.85 15.98
C ILE A 200 -7.66 6.02 16.28
N ASP A 201 -8.96 5.83 16.06
CA ASP A 201 -9.98 6.83 16.40
C ASP A 201 -10.32 6.89 17.89
N TYR A 202 -9.93 5.88 18.67
CA TYR A 202 -10.25 5.78 20.10
C TYR A 202 -8.98 5.89 20.97
N ALA A 203 -8.72 7.08 21.50
CA ALA A 203 -7.48 7.42 22.22
C ALA A 203 -7.10 6.46 23.37
N ASN A 204 -8.07 5.93 24.11
CA ASN A 204 -7.82 4.98 25.20
C ASN A 204 -7.49 3.57 24.70
N SER A 205 -8.00 3.17 23.53
CA SER A 205 -7.75 1.85 22.93
C SER A 205 -6.42 1.83 22.17
N PHE A 206 -6.05 2.95 21.56
CA PHE A 206 -4.81 3.09 20.79
C PHE A 206 -3.54 3.00 21.66
N SER A 207 -3.55 3.64 22.82
CA SER A 207 -2.43 3.60 23.78
C SER A 207 -2.25 2.22 24.45
N GLN A 208 -3.31 1.41 24.49
CA GLN A 208 -3.30 0.09 25.14
C GLN A 208 -3.10 -1.07 24.17
N ASN A 209 -3.49 -0.93 22.89
CA ASN A 209 -3.42 -2.01 21.91
C ASN A 209 -3.08 -1.48 20.50
N ASN A 210 -1.79 -1.24 20.26
CA ASN A 210 -1.29 -0.93 18.92
C ASN A 210 -0.95 -2.24 18.17
N PRO A 211 -1.73 -2.64 17.15
CA PRO A 211 -1.54 -3.93 16.47
C PRO A 211 -0.26 -4.00 15.65
N TYR A 212 0.27 -2.87 15.15
CA TYR A 212 1.58 -2.85 14.49
C TYR A 212 2.69 -3.13 15.50
N LEU A 213 2.66 -2.45 16.65
CA LEU A 213 3.61 -2.67 17.74
C LEU A 213 3.59 -4.13 18.20
N ASN A 214 2.42 -4.67 18.53
CA ASN A 214 2.24 -6.02 19.04
C ASN A 214 2.71 -7.09 18.03
N THR A 215 2.53 -6.84 16.74
CA THR A 215 2.95 -7.77 15.68
C THR A 215 4.45 -7.69 15.45
N VAL A 216 5.04 -6.48 15.41
CA VAL A 216 6.48 -6.29 15.23
C VAL A 216 7.27 -6.84 16.41
N VAL A 217 6.87 -6.55 17.65
CA VAL A 217 7.52 -7.09 18.85
C VAL A 217 7.41 -8.62 18.87
N GLY A 218 6.25 -9.17 18.49
CA GLY A 218 6.08 -10.62 18.33
C GLY A 218 7.04 -11.23 17.31
N LEU A 219 7.17 -10.61 16.12
CA LEU A 219 8.09 -11.04 15.07
C LEU A 219 9.56 -10.96 15.52
N LEU A 220 9.99 -9.80 16.04
CA LEU A 220 11.37 -9.58 16.46
C LEU A 220 11.77 -10.52 17.60
N THR A 221 10.87 -10.77 18.55
CA THR A 221 11.09 -11.74 19.63
C THR A 221 11.20 -13.17 19.09
N PHE A 222 10.32 -13.55 18.16
CA PHE A 222 10.38 -14.86 17.52
C PHE A 222 11.71 -15.06 16.78
N LEU A 223 12.14 -14.07 15.98
CA LEU A 223 13.40 -14.15 15.24
C LEU A 223 14.59 -14.19 16.20
N LYS A 224 14.63 -13.33 17.21
CA LYS A 224 15.71 -13.32 18.21
C LYS A 224 15.90 -14.69 18.88
N ASN A 225 14.80 -15.36 19.22
CA ASN A 225 14.82 -16.61 19.97
C ASN A 225 14.98 -17.86 19.10
N ASN A 226 14.50 -17.84 17.84
CA ASN A 226 14.41 -19.04 17.00
C ASN A 226 15.18 -18.93 15.67
N HIS A 227 15.55 -17.73 15.24
CA HIS A 227 16.17 -17.43 13.95
C HIS A 227 17.16 -16.26 14.07
N THR A 228 18.19 -16.41 14.93
CA THR A 228 19.16 -15.34 15.23
C THR A 228 19.84 -14.74 13.99
N PRO A 229 20.26 -15.52 12.97
CA PRO A 229 20.84 -14.93 11.75
C PRO A 229 19.88 -13.99 11.00
N GLU A 230 18.60 -14.35 10.89
CA GLU A 230 17.57 -13.49 10.32
C GLU A 230 17.29 -12.27 11.19
N TYR A 231 17.33 -12.41 12.52
CA TYR A 231 17.23 -11.28 13.45
C TYR A 231 18.37 -10.27 13.24
N GLU A 232 19.63 -10.74 13.17
CA GLU A 232 20.79 -9.88 12.92
C GLU A 232 20.72 -9.22 11.52
N LYS A 233 20.21 -9.95 10.52
CA LYS A 233 20.01 -9.43 9.15
C LYS A 233 19.05 -8.23 9.12
N ILE A 234 17.96 -8.27 9.87
CA ILE A 234 16.90 -7.25 9.80
C ILE A 234 17.03 -6.14 10.83
N LEU A 235 17.84 -6.35 11.88
CA LEU A 235 18.04 -5.37 12.94
C LEU A 235 18.50 -3.99 12.42
N PRO A 236 19.43 -3.87 11.45
CA PRO A 236 19.80 -2.56 10.88
C PRO A 236 18.72 -1.89 10.01
N VAL A 237 17.54 -2.50 9.86
CA VAL A 237 16.46 -2.04 8.99
C VAL A 237 15.21 -1.64 9.80
N ILE A 238 15.16 -1.91 11.11
CA ILE A 238 13.99 -1.54 11.93
C ILE A 238 13.89 -0.02 12.12
N ASP A 239 12.69 0.46 12.38
CA ASP A 239 12.36 1.87 12.60
C ASP A 239 11.75 2.10 13.98
N TYR A 240 11.92 3.28 14.57
CA TYR A 240 11.24 3.64 15.81
C TYR A 240 9.71 3.72 15.63
N ASP A 241 9.23 3.93 14.41
CA ASP A 241 7.82 3.76 14.07
C ASP A 241 7.49 2.27 13.80
N PRO A 242 6.67 1.60 14.64
CA PRO A 242 6.34 0.19 14.46
C PRO A 242 5.52 -0.06 13.19
N LEU A 243 4.73 0.91 12.70
CA LEU A 243 4.01 0.79 11.43
C LEU A 243 5.00 0.69 10.27
N VAL A 244 6.00 1.57 10.25
CA VAL A 244 7.05 1.58 9.23
C VAL A 244 7.87 0.29 9.28
N THR A 245 8.30 -0.12 10.48
CA THR A 245 9.00 -1.40 10.68
C THR A 245 8.19 -2.57 10.14
N TYR A 246 6.89 -2.60 10.44
CA TYR A 246 6.01 -3.67 10.00
C TYR A 246 6.03 -3.84 8.47
N TYR A 247 5.79 -2.78 7.71
CA TYR A 247 5.71 -2.88 6.24
C TYR A 247 7.05 -3.23 5.60
N LEU A 248 8.15 -2.75 6.17
CA LEU A 248 9.49 -3.04 5.67
C LEU A 248 9.93 -4.49 5.88
N LEU A 249 9.55 -5.09 7.01
CA LEU A 249 9.85 -6.49 7.31
C LEU A 249 8.88 -7.44 6.63
N MET A 250 7.60 -7.09 6.60
CA MET A 250 6.55 -7.95 6.06
C MET A 250 6.45 -7.92 4.54
N GLU A 251 6.84 -6.82 3.87
CA GLU A 251 6.71 -6.62 2.41
C GLU A 251 5.40 -7.22 1.85
N PRO A 252 4.22 -6.94 2.43
CA PRO A 252 3.06 -7.82 2.30
C PRO A 252 2.43 -7.83 0.91
N TYR A 253 2.61 -6.74 0.16
CA TYR A 253 2.06 -6.56 -1.19
C TYR A 253 3.07 -6.92 -2.29
N LYS A 254 4.25 -7.38 -1.90
CA LYS A 254 5.26 -7.86 -2.83
C LYS A 254 4.86 -9.21 -3.41
N THR A 255 5.00 -9.31 -4.72
CA THR A 255 4.59 -10.50 -5.50
C THR A 255 5.74 -11.10 -6.31
N ARG A 256 6.87 -10.40 -6.42
CA ARG A 256 8.06 -10.80 -7.21
C ARG A 256 9.33 -10.33 -6.51
N GLY A 257 10.45 -11.01 -6.79
CA GLY A 257 11.75 -10.73 -6.18
C GLY A 257 11.94 -11.38 -4.81
N GLU A 258 13.13 -11.23 -4.24
CA GLU A 258 13.53 -11.83 -2.96
C GLU A 258 13.04 -11.01 -1.77
N PHE A 259 12.48 -11.68 -0.77
CA PHE A 259 11.98 -11.00 0.44
C PHE A 259 13.11 -10.68 1.40
N LEU A 260 12.94 -9.67 2.24
CA LEU A 260 13.87 -9.35 3.31
C LEU A 260 13.90 -10.50 4.34
N ILE A 261 12.72 -11.00 4.71
CA ILE A 261 12.53 -12.22 5.49
C ILE A 261 11.78 -13.23 4.62
N GLU A 262 12.35 -14.40 4.41
CA GLU A 262 11.76 -15.43 3.56
C GLU A 262 10.52 -16.08 4.17
N ASP A 263 9.58 -16.53 3.32
CA ASP A 263 8.31 -17.13 3.78
C ASP A 263 8.48 -18.38 4.64
N ASN A 264 9.56 -19.15 4.42
CA ASN A 264 9.87 -20.35 5.20
C ASN A 264 10.31 -20.06 6.64
N VAL A 265 10.59 -18.80 6.98
CA VAL A 265 10.83 -18.31 8.33
C VAL A 265 9.52 -17.83 8.95
N LEU A 266 8.66 -17.19 8.15
CA LEU A 266 7.41 -16.61 8.64
C LEU A 266 6.25 -17.59 8.75
N PHE A 267 6.11 -18.58 7.87
CA PHE A 267 4.89 -19.38 7.73
C PHE A 267 5.15 -20.89 7.65
N GLY A 268 4.26 -21.66 8.27
CA GLY A 268 4.32 -23.13 8.33
C GLY A 268 4.50 -23.66 9.75
N ASP A 269 4.59 -24.97 9.89
CA ASP A 269 4.68 -25.61 11.22
C ASP A 269 5.95 -25.18 11.97
N GLY A 270 5.79 -24.74 13.22
CA GLY A 270 6.88 -24.22 14.04
C GLY A 270 7.44 -22.87 13.61
N LYS A 271 6.77 -22.15 12.68
CA LYS A 271 7.15 -20.81 12.22
C LYS A 271 6.36 -19.73 12.94
N TRP A 272 6.69 -18.46 12.65
CA TRP A 272 6.08 -17.31 13.32
C TRP A 272 4.54 -17.27 13.22
N ASN A 273 4.00 -17.53 12.03
CA ASN A 273 2.58 -17.57 11.69
C ASN A 273 1.75 -16.34 12.13
N GLY A 274 2.39 -15.17 12.25
CA GLY A 274 1.70 -13.96 12.69
C GLY A 274 1.42 -13.92 14.19
N SER A 275 2.16 -14.69 15.01
CA SER A 275 2.02 -14.63 16.46
C SER A 275 2.33 -13.24 16.98
N ARG A 276 1.45 -12.73 17.85
CA ARG A 276 1.53 -11.38 18.42
C ARG A 276 1.80 -11.47 19.91
N ASN A 277 2.48 -10.46 20.44
CA ASN A 277 2.59 -10.29 21.88
C ASN A 277 1.61 -9.19 22.31
N ALA A 278 0.44 -9.59 22.83
CA ALA A 278 -0.67 -8.69 23.15
C ALA A 278 -0.37 -7.69 24.28
N ASN A 279 0.70 -7.93 25.05
CA ASN A 279 1.15 -7.06 26.14
C ASN A 279 2.45 -6.32 25.77
N SER A 280 2.74 -6.17 24.48
CA SER A 280 3.97 -5.49 24.06
C SER A 280 3.91 -4.02 24.45
N THR A 281 4.94 -3.56 25.13
CA THR A 281 5.11 -2.15 25.45
C THR A 281 6.04 -1.49 24.45
N LEU A 282 5.96 -0.15 24.36
CA LEU A 282 6.95 0.62 23.61
C LEU A 282 8.37 0.41 24.18
N SER A 283 8.49 0.10 25.48
CA SER A 283 9.77 -0.24 26.09
C SER A 283 10.34 -1.54 25.54
N ASP A 284 9.52 -2.57 25.35
CA ASP A 284 9.95 -3.84 24.75
C ASP A 284 10.45 -3.63 23.32
N PHE A 285 9.77 -2.76 22.56
CA PHE A 285 10.21 -2.42 21.21
C PHE A 285 11.52 -1.61 21.21
N LYS A 286 11.64 -0.61 22.09
CA LYS A 286 12.86 0.20 22.25
C LYS A 286 14.07 -0.64 22.67
N ALA A 287 13.86 -1.74 23.40
CA ALA A 287 14.95 -2.62 23.82
C ALA A 287 15.71 -3.26 22.64
N PHE A 288 15.08 -3.43 21.47
CA PHE A 288 15.77 -3.92 20.27
C PHE A 288 16.85 -2.94 19.76
N PHE A 289 16.69 -1.64 20.02
CA PHE A 289 17.65 -0.61 19.60
C PHE A 289 18.88 -0.50 20.52
N GLN A 290 18.85 -1.12 21.71
CA GLN A 290 20.00 -1.15 22.63
C GLN A 290 21.22 -1.85 22.00
N ALA A 291 21.01 -2.69 20.98
CA ALA A 291 22.09 -3.30 20.22
C ALA A 291 23.01 -2.27 19.54
N PHE A 292 22.54 -1.04 19.33
CA PHE A 292 23.31 0.05 18.71
C PHE A 292 24.02 0.96 19.72
N ASP A 293 23.76 0.83 21.03
CA ASP A 293 24.42 1.61 22.10
C ASP A 293 25.85 1.10 22.42
N GLN A 294 26.26 -0.06 21.89
CA GLN A 294 27.49 -0.71 22.32
C GLN A 294 28.76 -0.04 21.79
N SER A 295 29.37 0.81 22.62
CA SER A 295 30.73 1.30 22.41
C SER A 295 31.75 0.20 22.68
N THR A 296 32.20 -0.48 21.62
CA THR A 296 33.54 -1.10 21.43
C THR A 296 34.21 -1.98 22.51
N ALA A 297 33.66 -2.22 23.71
CA ALA A 297 34.44 -2.77 24.84
C ALA A 297 34.24 -4.27 25.11
N ASP A 298 33.05 -4.87 24.91
CA ASP A 298 32.75 -6.19 25.50
C ASP A 298 32.48 -7.35 24.54
N MET A 299 32.73 -7.20 23.24
CA MET A 299 32.45 -8.29 22.29
C MET A 299 33.71 -9.04 21.85
N ASN A 300 34.14 -9.99 22.68
CA ASN A 300 35.22 -10.94 22.39
C ASN A 300 34.79 -12.17 21.55
N SER A 301 33.66 -12.14 20.83
CA SER A 301 33.33 -13.22 19.90
C SER A 301 34.01 -13.00 18.55
N GLN A 302 34.97 -13.88 18.26
CA GLN A 302 35.60 -14.07 16.97
C GLN A 302 34.57 -14.57 15.96
N THR A 303 34.25 -13.77 14.95
CA THR A 303 34.02 -14.10 13.53
C THR A 303 33.19 -12.97 12.89
N ASP A 304 33.63 -12.55 11.71
CA ASP A 304 33.12 -11.43 10.89
C ASP A 304 33.50 -10.00 11.32
N GLN A 305 34.03 -9.25 10.35
CA GLN A 305 34.28 -7.81 10.46
C GLN A 305 33.03 -7.12 10.99
N LYS A 306 33.08 -6.63 12.23
CA LYS A 306 31.94 -5.98 12.86
C LYS A 306 31.55 -4.74 12.06
N SER A 307 30.36 -4.81 11.48
CA SER A 307 29.81 -3.74 10.66
C SER A 307 29.61 -2.45 11.46
N TYR A 308 29.85 -1.32 10.80
CA TYR A 308 29.92 -0.02 11.45
C TYR A 308 28.58 0.40 12.06
N VAL A 309 27.45 -0.10 11.54
CA VAL A 309 26.13 0.17 12.12
C VAL A 309 26.02 -0.26 13.58
N PHE A 310 26.77 -1.27 14.01
CA PHE A 310 26.79 -1.72 15.41
C PHE A 310 27.93 -1.09 16.23
N VAL A 311 29.15 -1.07 15.69
CA VAL A 311 30.34 -0.69 16.48
C VAL A 311 30.77 0.77 16.35
N ARG A 312 30.28 1.49 15.34
CA ARG A 312 30.64 2.88 15.03
C ARG A 312 29.42 3.69 14.59
N ASN A 313 28.26 3.38 15.17
CA ASN A 313 26.97 3.98 14.79
C ASN A 313 27.02 5.51 14.84
N SER A 314 27.48 6.09 15.94
CA SER A 314 27.59 7.54 16.10
C SER A 314 28.52 8.19 15.08
N SER A 315 29.62 7.53 14.71
CA SER A 315 30.53 8.03 13.67
C SER A 315 29.89 7.99 12.29
N LEU A 316 29.14 6.93 11.96
CA LEU A 316 28.37 6.86 10.71
C LEU A 316 27.31 7.96 10.66
N LEU A 317 26.54 8.15 11.73
CA LEU A 317 25.52 9.20 11.81
C LEU A 317 26.13 10.59 11.59
N SER A 318 27.26 10.88 12.25
CA SER A 318 27.98 12.15 12.08
C SER A 318 28.50 12.34 10.66
N HIS A 319 28.98 11.27 10.01
CA HIS A 319 29.46 11.35 8.63
C HIS A 319 28.31 11.56 7.64
N MET A 320 27.19 10.87 7.83
CA MET A 320 25.97 11.10 7.05
C MET A 320 25.47 12.54 7.19
N GLU A 321 25.60 13.16 8.36
CA GLU A 321 25.24 14.58 8.55
C GLU A 321 26.12 15.53 7.73
N GLY A 322 27.42 15.22 7.61
CA GLY A 322 28.31 15.92 6.68
C GLY A 322 27.80 15.84 5.24
N ILE A 323 27.42 14.64 4.80
CA ILE A 323 26.84 14.43 3.46
C ILE A 323 25.54 15.22 3.28
N ARG A 324 24.65 15.25 4.29
CA ARG A 324 23.41 16.04 4.23
C ARG A 324 23.70 17.53 4.08
N THR A 325 24.65 18.04 4.85
CA THR A 325 25.09 19.44 4.81
C THR A 325 25.61 19.79 3.42
N ASP A 326 26.47 18.93 2.85
CA ASP A 326 27.02 19.13 1.51
C ASP A 326 25.91 19.13 0.45
N LEU A 327 24.99 18.17 0.48
CA LEU A 327 23.90 18.08 -0.50
C LEU A 327 22.89 19.24 -0.42
N ASN A 328 22.85 19.98 0.69
CA ASN A 328 22.01 21.16 0.84
C ASN A 328 22.67 22.44 0.27
N ASP A 329 23.90 22.36 -0.24
CA ASP A 329 24.56 23.48 -0.91
C ASP A 329 23.81 23.85 -2.21
N PRO A 330 23.40 25.13 -2.40
CA PRO A 330 22.75 25.60 -3.62
C PRO A 330 23.47 25.25 -4.93
N TYR A 331 24.79 25.03 -4.86
CA TYR A 331 25.63 24.65 -6.00
C TYR A 331 25.23 23.31 -6.63
N TYR A 332 24.63 22.38 -5.87
CA TYR A 332 24.21 21.08 -6.41
C TYR A 332 22.97 21.15 -7.30
N GLY A 333 22.14 22.19 -7.17
CA GLY A 333 21.02 22.50 -8.07
C GLY A 333 20.18 21.28 -8.50
N LEU A 334 20.06 21.06 -9.81
CA LEU A 334 19.28 19.95 -10.40
C LEU A 334 19.98 18.58 -10.36
N ASN A 335 21.23 18.48 -9.87
CA ASN A 335 22.01 17.24 -9.83
C ASN A 335 21.83 16.44 -8.53
N ILE A 336 21.10 16.98 -7.54
CA ILE A 336 20.84 16.33 -6.25
C ILE A 336 20.25 14.91 -6.41
N PRO A 337 19.25 14.65 -7.29
CA PRO A 337 18.73 13.29 -7.45
C PRO A 337 19.81 12.27 -7.84
N ASP A 338 20.70 12.63 -8.78
CA ASP A 338 21.77 11.75 -9.25
C ASP A 338 22.81 11.50 -8.14
N LYS A 339 23.11 12.52 -7.33
CA LYS A 339 24.00 12.39 -6.17
C LYS A 339 23.43 11.49 -5.09
N VAL A 340 22.16 11.66 -4.74
CA VAL A 340 21.45 10.78 -3.80
C VAL A 340 21.53 9.34 -4.30
N ILE A 341 21.14 9.07 -5.55
CA ILE A 341 21.21 7.71 -6.13
C ILE A 341 22.63 7.15 -6.09
N SER A 342 23.66 7.98 -6.30
CA SER A 342 25.06 7.54 -6.25
C SER A 342 25.50 7.03 -4.88
N PHE A 343 25.07 7.67 -3.78
CA PHE A 343 25.38 7.18 -2.42
C PHE A 343 24.75 5.82 -2.15
N TYR A 344 23.49 5.62 -2.53
CA TYR A 344 22.82 4.33 -2.37
C TYR A 344 23.37 3.25 -3.30
N THR A 345 23.78 3.62 -4.52
CA THR A 345 24.43 2.71 -5.46
C THR A 345 25.79 2.28 -4.93
N GLN A 346 26.56 3.20 -4.34
CA GLN A 346 27.81 2.88 -3.66
C GLN A 346 27.56 1.91 -2.50
N LEU A 347 26.63 2.26 -1.60
CA LEU A 347 26.26 1.42 -0.46
C LEU A 347 25.84 0.00 -0.89
N SER A 348 25.08 -0.12 -1.99
CA SER A 348 24.68 -1.41 -2.56
C SER A 348 25.81 -2.19 -3.24
N ASN A 349 26.88 -1.54 -3.70
CA ASN A 349 27.94 -2.19 -4.46
C ASN A 349 29.18 -2.52 -3.62
N SER A 350 29.45 -1.72 -2.58
CA SER A 350 30.65 -1.84 -1.75
C SER A 350 30.36 -1.98 -0.25
N ASN A 351 29.09 -1.95 0.18
CA ASN A 351 28.72 -1.90 1.59
C ASN A 351 29.43 -0.75 2.32
N SER A 352 29.63 0.38 1.64
CA SER A 352 30.31 1.56 2.18
C SER A 352 29.57 2.84 1.82
N ILE A 353 29.69 3.84 2.68
CA ILE A 353 29.31 5.22 2.39
C ILE A 353 30.61 5.99 2.31
N GLU A 354 30.95 6.47 1.11
CA GLU A 354 32.28 6.97 0.81
C GLU A 354 33.38 5.98 1.25
N ASN A 355 34.22 6.36 2.21
CA ASN A 355 35.31 5.55 2.74
C ASN A 355 34.95 4.80 4.04
N MET A 356 33.70 4.88 4.50
CA MET A 356 33.24 4.21 5.72
C MET A 356 32.55 2.89 5.39
N GLY A 357 33.18 1.78 5.76
CA GLY A 357 32.61 0.43 5.61
C GLY A 357 33.41 -0.65 6.35
N PRO A 358 32.86 -1.87 6.47
CA PRO A 358 31.52 -2.28 6.02
C PRO A 358 30.41 -1.64 6.88
N VAL A 359 29.39 -1.05 6.25
CA VAL A 359 28.29 -0.35 6.96
C VAL A 359 27.36 -1.34 7.64
N PHE A 360 26.90 -2.34 6.89
CA PHE A 360 25.98 -3.37 7.37
C PHE A 360 26.66 -4.74 7.49
N PRO A 361 26.09 -5.69 8.24
CA PRO A 361 26.44 -7.10 8.11
C PRO A 361 26.24 -7.59 6.68
N ASP A 362 27.02 -8.57 6.25
CA ASP A 362 26.91 -9.16 4.91
C ASP A 362 25.51 -9.67 4.58
N SER A 363 24.79 -10.22 5.55
CA SER A 363 23.43 -10.70 5.40
C SER A 363 22.44 -9.56 5.09
N THR A 364 22.55 -8.45 5.81
CA THR A 364 21.76 -7.23 5.58
C THR A 364 22.13 -6.60 4.25
N TYR A 365 23.44 -6.44 3.97
CA TYR A 365 23.96 -5.89 2.72
C TYR A 365 23.41 -6.63 1.49
N LYS A 366 23.50 -7.97 1.49
CA LYS A 366 22.91 -8.81 0.43
C LYS A 366 21.39 -8.67 0.35
N GLY A 367 20.72 -8.59 1.50
CA GLY A 367 19.27 -8.40 1.60
C GLY A 367 18.78 -7.05 1.08
N LEU A 368 19.68 -6.07 0.89
CA LEU A 368 19.41 -4.71 0.44
C LEU A 368 19.95 -4.40 -0.98
N ALA A 369 20.28 -5.43 -1.76
CA ALA A 369 20.86 -5.29 -3.08
C ALA A 369 20.07 -4.37 -4.04
N GLY A 370 20.81 -3.70 -4.92
CA GLY A 370 20.27 -2.72 -5.87
C GLY A 370 19.78 -1.45 -5.17
N LEU A 371 18.66 -0.90 -5.62
CA LEU A 371 18.06 0.30 -5.02
C LEU A 371 17.06 0.00 -3.91
N LYS A 372 17.07 -1.22 -3.33
CA LYS A 372 16.12 -1.59 -2.28
C LYS A 372 16.23 -0.66 -1.07
N LYS A 373 17.45 -0.35 -0.62
CA LYS A 373 17.65 0.55 0.54
C LYS A 373 17.13 1.97 0.28
N LEU A 374 17.34 2.51 -0.93
CA LEU A 374 16.77 3.81 -1.31
C LEU A 374 15.23 3.77 -1.32
N TRP A 375 14.65 2.71 -1.89
CA TRP A 375 13.19 2.53 -1.89
C TRP A 375 12.63 2.42 -0.47
N GLN A 376 13.32 1.72 0.44
CA GLN A 376 12.92 1.63 1.85
C GLN A 376 12.99 3.00 2.55
N ASP A 377 14.03 3.78 2.30
CA ASP A 377 14.23 5.09 2.92
C ASP A 377 13.25 6.15 2.39
N GLU A 378 12.93 6.14 1.09
CA GLU A 378 11.84 6.96 0.56
C GLU A 378 10.49 6.56 1.15
N PHE A 379 10.25 5.25 1.33
CA PHE A 379 9.07 4.76 2.01
C PHE A 379 9.00 5.24 3.46
N ARG A 380 10.11 5.18 4.22
CA ARG A 380 10.17 5.72 5.60
C ARG A 380 9.74 7.17 5.64
N PHE A 381 10.37 8.00 4.82
CA PHE A 381 10.12 9.43 4.80
C PHE A 381 8.66 9.76 4.50
N TRP A 382 8.10 9.12 3.46
CA TRP A 382 6.70 9.29 3.12
C TRP A 382 5.76 8.75 4.21
N ALA A 383 6.04 7.56 4.76
CA ALA A 383 5.20 6.91 5.76
C ALA A 383 5.23 7.66 7.10
N HIS A 384 6.37 8.19 7.52
CA HIS A 384 6.50 9.07 8.68
C HIS A 384 5.64 10.31 8.52
N TYR A 385 5.71 10.97 7.36
CA TYR A 385 4.89 12.14 7.06
C TYR A 385 3.39 11.79 7.10
N ALA A 386 2.98 10.74 6.38
CA ALA A 386 1.58 10.31 6.31
C ALA A 386 1.04 9.91 7.69
N HIS A 387 1.76 9.08 8.43
CA HIS A 387 1.36 8.61 9.75
C HIS A 387 1.27 9.78 10.76
N GLN A 388 2.19 10.75 10.71
CA GLN A 388 2.08 11.96 11.52
C GLN A 388 0.85 12.80 11.15
N SER A 389 0.56 12.98 9.87
CA SER A 389 -0.67 13.67 9.45
C SER A 389 -1.91 12.98 10.01
N ILE A 390 -1.99 11.65 9.91
CA ILE A 390 -3.08 10.83 10.47
C ILE A 390 -3.22 11.05 11.99
N LEU A 391 -2.12 11.03 12.75
CA LEU A 391 -2.17 11.23 14.21
C LEU A 391 -2.60 12.65 14.60
N ASN A 392 -2.26 13.64 13.77
CA ASN A 392 -2.63 15.04 13.98
C ASN A 392 -4.06 15.37 13.50
N GLU A 393 -4.69 14.49 12.71
CA GLU A 393 -6.09 14.65 12.34
C GLU A 393 -6.99 14.67 13.58
N LYS A 394 -7.97 15.57 13.54
CA LYS A 394 -8.94 15.75 14.63
C LYS A 394 -10.27 15.17 14.20
N ASN A 395 -10.77 14.22 14.97
CA ASN A 395 -12.14 13.75 14.81
C ASN A 395 -13.08 14.90 15.15
N THR A 396 -13.95 15.25 14.21
CA THR A 396 -14.99 16.28 14.38
C THR A 396 -16.36 15.61 14.38
N ASN A 397 -17.40 16.35 14.79
CA ASN A 397 -18.77 15.83 14.69
C ASN A 397 -19.17 15.52 13.24
N GLU A 398 -18.53 16.16 12.25
CA GLU A 398 -18.77 15.95 10.82
C GLU A 398 -17.94 14.79 10.24
N MET A 399 -16.78 14.49 10.85
CA MET A 399 -15.89 13.37 10.48
C MET A 399 -15.42 12.64 11.74
N PRO A 400 -16.26 11.77 12.32
CA PRO A 400 -15.93 11.07 13.57
C PRO A 400 -14.79 10.06 13.42
N ASN A 401 -14.46 9.64 12.19
CA ASN A 401 -13.45 8.62 11.87
C ASN A 401 -12.37 9.17 10.92
N ALA A 402 -12.00 10.45 11.07
CA ALA A 402 -11.07 11.13 10.15
C ALA A 402 -9.70 10.43 10.09
N ARG A 403 -9.21 9.91 11.23
CA ARG A 403 -7.93 9.20 11.28
C ARG A 403 -7.99 7.86 10.57
N SER A 404 -9.05 7.08 10.79
CA SER A 404 -9.25 5.82 10.04
C SER A 404 -9.30 6.04 8.53
N GLN A 405 -10.00 7.09 8.09
CA GLN A 405 -10.11 7.38 6.66
C GLN A 405 -8.76 7.75 6.06
N ALA A 406 -8.02 8.67 6.69
CA ALA A 406 -6.67 9.04 6.27
C ALA A 406 -5.70 7.83 6.31
N PHE A 407 -5.84 6.93 7.28
CA PHE A 407 -5.08 5.69 7.34
C PHE A 407 -5.41 4.75 6.17
N TYR A 408 -6.67 4.58 5.78
CA TYR A 408 -7.01 3.77 4.61
C TYR A 408 -6.49 4.36 3.30
N GLU A 409 -6.42 5.68 3.18
CA GLU A 409 -5.76 6.36 2.06
C GLU A 409 -4.26 6.05 2.01
N MET A 410 -3.58 6.11 3.16
CA MET A 410 -2.18 5.69 3.29
C MET A 410 -2.00 4.22 2.85
N VAL A 411 -2.82 3.29 3.38
CA VAL A 411 -2.77 1.86 3.00
C VAL A 411 -3.02 1.66 1.50
N SER A 412 -3.97 2.38 0.91
CA SER A 412 -4.25 2.34 -0.53
C SER A 412 -3.01 2.76 -1.34
N CYS A 413 -2.31 3.80 -0.88
CA CYS A 413 -1.08 4.28 -1.48
C CYS A 413 0.04 3.22 -1.40
N ILE A 414 0.23 2.57 -0.25
CA ILE A 414 1.21 1.48 -0.09
C ILE A 414 0.92 0.34 -1.09
N ARG A 415 -0.36 -0.08 -1.17
CA ARG A 415 -0.82 -1.16 -2.05
C ARG A 415 -0.70 -0.87 -3.54
N THR A 416 -0.49 0.37 -3.94
CA THR A 416 -0.46 0.78 -5.35
C THR A 416 0.92 1.24 -5.78
N ASN A 417 1.64 1.95 -4.91
CA ASN A 417 2.88 2.65 -5.25
C ASN A 417 4.12 2.08 -4.56
N TRP A 418 3.99 1.41 -3.40
CA TRP A 418 5.10 0.82 -2.64
C TRP A 418 4.92 -0.69 -2.45
N LEU A 419 4.91 -1.42 -3.58
CA LEU A 419 4.70 -2.87 -3.58
C LEU A 419 5.97 -3.68 -3.25
N GLY A 420 7.14 -3.13 -3.55
CA GLY A 420 8.43 -3.82 -3.47
C GLY A 420 8.70 -4.77 -4.64
N ASN A 421 7.99 -4.64 -5.77
CA ASN A 421 8.17 -5.50 -6.96
C ASN A 421 9.27 -4.97 -7.89
N ASN A 422 9.46 -3.65 -7.96
CA ASN A 422 10.48 -2.99 -8.75
C ASN A 422 10.94 -1.67 -8.10
N TYR A 423 12.02 -1.74 -7.32
CA TYR A 423 12.50 -0.62 -6.51
C TYR A 423 12.84 0.64 -7.33
N ASP A 424 13.42 0.49 -8.52
CA ASP A 424 13.79 1.63 -9.37
C ASP A 424 12.55 2.31 -9.99
N ASN A 425 11.50 1.55 -10.30
CA ASN A 425 10.28 2.13 -10.87
C ASN A 425 9.34 2.70 -9.82
N GLU A 426 9.32 2.11 -8.62
CA GLU A 426 8.43 2.46 -7.51
C GLU A 426 8.95 3.63 -6.65
N ARG A 427 10.24 3.98 -6.74
CA ARG A 427 10.73 5.21 -6.13
C ARG A 427 10.05 6.43 -6.74
N PHE A 428 9.74 7.40 -5.89
CA PHE A 428 8.98 8.59 -6.24
C PHE A 428 9.84 9.84 -6.10
N ILE A 429 10.53 9.98 -4.97
CA ILE A 429 11.22 11.21 -4.57
C ILE A 429 12.48 11.39 -5.43
N THR A 430 13.31 10.37 -5.60
CA THR A 430 14.58 10.52 -6.35
C THR A 430 14.45 10.35 -7.86
N LYS A 431 13.23 10.26 -8.40
CA LYS A 431 13.02 9.91 -9.82
C LYS A 431 13.30 11.10 -10.73
N LYS A 432 14.43 11.07 -11.44
CA LYS A 432 14.91 12.15 -12.32
C LYS A 432 13.87 12.69 -13.31
N ASN A 433 13.05 11.81 -13.91
CA ASN A 433 12.05 12.20 -14.90
C ASN A 433 10.93 13.09 -14.33
N THR A 434 10.74 13.11 -13.01
CA THR A 434 9.79 13.99 -12.31
C THR A 434 10.23 15.45 -12.39
N TYR A 435 11.53 15.72 -12.30
CA TYR A 435 12.11 17.07 -12.27
C TYR A 435 12.23 17.76 -13.63
N VAL A 436 12.34 16.98 -14.71
CA VAL A 436 12.54 17.52 -16.07
C VAL A 436 11.20 17.82 -16.78
N ARG A 437 10.08 17.25 -16.29
CA ARG A 437 8.80 17.24 -17.02
C ARG A 437 7.64 17.96 -16.32
N ASN A 438 7.76 18.31 -15.04
CA ASN A 438 6.66 18.90 -14.28
C ASN A 438 6.63 20.43 -14.40
N VAL A 439 5.43 21.00 -14.41
CA VAL A 439 5.16 22.46 -14.40
C VAL A 439 5.45 23.09 -13.01
N ALA A 440 5.63 22.26 -11.97
CA ALA A 440 5.97 22.67 -10.61
C ALA A 440 7.30 22.06 -10.07
N PRO A 441 8.44 22.22 -10.76
CA PRO A 441 9.71 21.57 -10.37
C PRO A 441 10.22 22.00 -8.99
N ASN A 442 9.77 23.14 -8.47
CA ASN A 442 10.18 23.65 -7.16
C ASN A 442 9.64 22.83 -5.98
N LEU A 443 8.41 22.29 -6.08
CA LEU A 443 7.80 21.51 -4.98
C LEU A 443 8.43 20.13 -4.87
N ASP A 444 8.61 19.44 -6.00
CA ASP A 444 9.25 18.12 -6.03
C ASP A 444 10.71 18.21 -5.55
N LEU A 445 11.41 19.33 -5.83
CA LEU A 445 12.79 19.55 -5.41
C LEU A 445 12.87 19.86 -3.91
N GLN A 446 11.93 20.68 -3.40
CA GLN A 446 11.81 20.91 -1.96
C GLN A 446 11.52 19.61 -1.19
N PHE A 447 10.68 18.73 -1.75
CA PHE A 447 10.38 17.44 -1.14
C PHE A 447 11.61 16.53 -1.08
N LEU A 448 12.41 16.49 -2.16
CA LEU A 448 13.69 15.80 -2.17
C LEU A 448 14.70 16.39 -1.18
N LEU A 449 14.81 17.71 -1.11
CA LEU A 449 15.69 18.36 -0.13
C LEU A 449 15.26 18.04 1.31
N THR A 450 13.95 18.01 1.57
CA THR A 450 13.42 17.63 2.89
C THR A 450 13.74 16.17 3.21
N PHE A 451 13.66 15.28 2.22
CA PHE A 451 14.12 13.90 2.37
C PHE A 451 15.62 13.82 2.66
N VAL A 452 16.47 14.55 1.92
CA VAL A 452 17.92 14.57 2.13
C VAL A 452 18.28 15.08 3.52
N CYS A 453 17.62 16.15 3.97
CA CYS A 453 17.77 16.68 5.33
C CYS A 453 17.10 15.80 6.40
N SER A 454 16.54 14.63 6.07
CA SER A 454 15.93 13.73 7.04
C SER A 454 16.87 12.69 7.61
N SER A 455 16.49 12.16 8.79
CA SER A 455 17.05 10.92 9.34
C SER A 455 16.85 9.72 8.43
N ASP A 456 15.87 9.78 7.53
CA ASP A 456 15.51 8.69 6.64
C ASP A 456 16.49 8.60 5.46
N PHE A 457 17.15 9.70 5.09
CA PHE A 457 18.25 9.66 4.13
C PHE A 457 19.45 8.89 4.71
N LEU A 458 19.86 7.85 3.99
CA LEU A 458 20.83 6.83 4.38
C LEU A 458 20.53 6.23 5.76
N TYR A 459 19.24 5.99 6.05
CA TYR A 459 18.77 5.58 7.37
C TYR A 459 19.60 4.44 7.98
N ILE A 460 20.01 4.62 9.23
CA ILE A 460 20.45 3.54 10.12
C ILE A 460 19.75 3.73 11.48
N PRO A 461 19.41 2.64 12.19
CA PRO A 461 18.81 2.74 13.50
C PRO A 461 19.71 3.53 14.46
N ARG A 462 19.10 4.44 15.21
CA ARG A 462 19.79 5.24 16.21
C ARG A 462 19.81 4.50 17.55
N PRO A 463 20.88 4.66 18.34
CA PRO A 463 20.93 4.13 19.69
C PRO A 463 19.93 4.88 20.62
N PRO A 464 19.32 4.20 21.61
CA PRO A 464 18.48 4.83 22.62
C PRO A 464 19.14 6.04 23.30
N SER A 465 20.45 6.00 23.58
CA SER A 465 21.18 7.12 24.18
C SER A 465 21.14 8.39 23.32
N VAL A 466 21.29 8.25 22.00
CA VAL A 466 21.17 9.34 21.04
C VAL A 466 19.74 9.88 21.06
N MET A 467 18.74 9.00 21.01
CA MET A 467 17.32 9.41 21.04
C MET A 467 16.94 10.13 22.34
N GLN A 468 17.50 9.71 23.47
CA GLN A 468 17.30 10.38 24.76
C GLN A 468 17.97 11.77 24.80
N SER A 469 19.16 11.93 24.22
CA SER A 469 19.81 13.25 24.13
C SER A 469 18.96 14.26 23.35
N ILE A 470 18.34 13.80 22.24
CA ILE A 470 17.41 14.57 21.42
C ILE A 470 16.17 14.95 22.25
N ALA A 471 15.64 14.00 23.04
CA ALA A 471 14.49 14.19 23.91
C ALA A 471 14.65 15.30 24.94
N GLU A 472 15.84 15.34 25.56
CA GLU A 472 16.19 16.25 26.64
C GLU A 472 16.52 17.66 26.15
N GLY A 473 16.38 17.94 24.84
CA GLY A 473 16.68 19.25 24.26
C GLY A 473 18.18 19.59 24.28
N LYS A 474 19.05 18.63 24.62
CA LYS A 474 20.49 18.73 24.38
C LYS A 474 20.69 18.60 22.87
N LYS A 475 20.61 19.73 22.17
CA LYS A 475 20.90 19.80 20.74
C LYS A 475 22.26 19.13 20.48
N PRO A 476 22.33 18.01 19.73
CA PRO A 476 23.43 17.87 18.78
C PRO A 476 23.42 19.17 17.96
N ALA A 477 24.58 19.76 17.69
CA ALA A 477 24.69 21.13 17.18
C ALA A 477 23.77 21.42 15.98
N ASP A 478 23.39 20.40 15.20
CA ASP A 478 22.53 20.51 14.04
C ASP A 478 21.53 19.33 14.01
N LEU A 479 20.26 19.58 14.33
CA LEU A 479 19.16 18.65 14.06
C LEU A 479 18.13 19.36 13.19
N HIS A 480 17.80 18.75 12.06
CA HIS A 480 16.76 19.22 11.15
C HIS A 480 15.37 18.74 11.60
N GLN A 481 14.33 19.42 11.11
CA GLN A 481 12.93 19.28 11.56
C GLN A 481 12.44 17.81 11.54
N THR A 482 12.90 17.04 10.55
CA THR A 482 12.83 15.57 10.34
C THR A 482 13.19 14.73 11.57
N ASP A 483 14.22 15.12 12.32
CA ASP A 483 14.65 14.42 13.55
C ASP A 483 13.72 14.65 14.74
N LEU A 484 12.99 15.77 14.76
CA LEU A 484 11.92 16.00 15.73
C LEU A 484 10.66 15.15 15.43
N TYR A 485 10.46 14.63 14.21
CA TYR A 485 9.22 13.93 13.85
C TYR A 485 9.21 12.43 14.21
N ALA A 486 10.36 11.75 14.17
CA ALA A 486 10.49 10.44 14.83
C ALA A 486 10.29 10.58 16.35
N PHE A 487 10.60 11.77 16.88
CA PHE A 487 10.49 12.08 18.30
C PHE A 487 9.08 12.49 18.74
N THR A 488 8.28 13.17 17.91
CA THR A 488 6.88 13.48 18.26
C THR A 488 6.04 12.22 18.42
N GLN A 489 6.28 11.15 17.65
CA GLN A 489 5.59 9.87 17.89
C GLN A 489 5.87 9.34 19.30
N ILE A 490 7.11 9.45 19.81
CA ILE A 490 7.46 9.02 21.17
C ILE A 490 6.71 9.79 22.27
N LYS A 491 6.22 11.00 21.99
CA LYS A 491 5.41 11.79 22.94
C LYS A 491 3.90 11.51 22.86
N TYR A 492 3.40 10.96 21.75
CA TYR A 492 1.99 10.63 21.54
C TYR A 492 1.62 9.20 21.96
N TYR A 493 2.60 8.39 22.39
CA TYR A 493 2.41 7.03 22.93
C TYR A 493 2.79 6.93 24.41
#